data_AF-A0A0W0VW63-F1
#
_entry.id   AF-A0A0W0VW63-F1
#
_cell.length_a   1.000
_cell.length_b   1.000
_cell.length_c   1.000
_cell.angle_alpha   90.00
_cell.angle_beta   90.00
_cell.angle_gamma   90.00
#
_symmetry.space_group_name_H-M   'P 1'
#
loop_
_entity.id
_entity.type
_entity.pdbx_description
1 polymer ?
#
loop_
_entity_poly.entity_id
_entity_poly.type
_entity_poly.pdbx_seq_one_letter_code
_entity_poly.pdbx_strand_id
1 'polypeptide(L)'
;MRSLFLLLLFGLWSSLSLAKICPDPQTSSLQWGEPPAPWVENPFSPNHPQGEENTRFVRSNILVAGVIGRGVSCTYQNSVGQYSIWWPVRVKIPSQMDNHWIRTAAGYVCSESLSSCVFYVAEE
;
A
#
# COMPACT_ATOMS: atom_id res chain seq x y z
N MET A 1 5.46 -43.04 15.85
CA MET A 1 6.21 -41.79 16.09
C MET A 1 6.64 -41.05 14.82
N ARG A 2 7.02 -41.71 13.72
CA ARG A 2 7.37 -41.03 12.45
C ARG A 2 6.21 -40.22 11.81
N SER A 3 4.98 -40.73 11.86
CA SER A 3 3.82 -40.05 11.24
C SER A 3 3.33 -38.82 12.01
N LEU A 4 3.63 -38.71 13.31
CA LEU A 4 3.28 -37.52 14.12
C LEU A 4 4.18 -36.33 13.79
N PHE A 5 5.45 -36.60 13.44
CA PHE A 5 6.43 -35.58 13.07
C PHE A 5 6.11 -34.93 11.72
N LEU A 6 5.53 -35.70 10.79
CA LEU A 6 5.08 -35.22 9.48
C LEU A 6 3.84 -34.30 9.57
N LEU A 7 2.95 -34.53 10.53
CA LEU A 7 1.77 -33.67 10.78
C LEU A 7 2.14 -32.33 11.44
N LEU A 8 3.18 -32.31 12.27
CA LEU A 8 3.71 -31.08 12.89
C LEU A 8 4.43 -30.16 11.89
N LEU A 9 5.02 -30.70 10.83
CA LEU A 9 5.69 -29.90 9.78
C LEU A 9 4.70 -29.20 8.84
N PHE A 10 3.48 -29.73 8.67
CA PHE A 10 2.42 -29.11 7.84
C PHE A 10 1.65 -27.99 8.53
N GLY A 11 1.77 -27.84 9.86
CA GLY A 11 1.03 -26.84 10.65
C GLY A 11 1.66 -25.45 10.70
N LEU A 12 2.83 -25.25 10.09
CA LEU A 12 3.61 -24.00 10.21
C LEU A 12 3.42 -23.01 9.05
N TRP A 13 2.50 -23.27 8.12
CA TRP A 13 2.14 -22.33 7.06
C TRP A 13 1.05 -21.34 7.51
N SER A 14 1.20 -20.79 8.71
CA SER A 14 0.38 -19.68 9.17
C SER A 14 0.70 -18.45 8.30
N SER A 15 -0.33 -17.84 7.75
CA SER A 15 -0.33 -16.65 6.89
C SER A 15 0.52 -15.51 7.43
N LEU A 16 1.76 -15.40 6.94
CA LEU A 16 2.62 -14.25 7.18
C LEU A 16 2.09 -13.07 6.36
N SER A 17 1.52 -12.06 7.03
CA SER A 17 1.22 -10.79 6.37
C SER A 17 2.53 -10.14 5.94
N LEU A 18 2.81 -10.14 4.64
CA LEU A 18 4.00 -9.49 4.10
C LEU A 18 3.86 -7.97 4.19
N ALA A 19 4.93 -7.31 4.64
CA ALA A 19 5.09 -5.86 4.53
C ALA A 19 4.97 -5.46 3.05
N LYS A 20 4.17 -4.43 2.77
CA LYS A 20 4.00 -3.85 1.44
C LYS A 20 4.32 -2.36 1.48
N ILE A 21 4.73 -1.84 0.33
CA ILE A 21 4.94 -0.41 0.08
C ILE A 21 4.16 0.00 -1.18
N CYS A 22 4.05 1.30 -1.41
CA CYS A 22 3.58 1.82 -2.69
C CYS A 22 4.52 1.41 -3.83
N PRO A 23 4.02 1.16 -5.06
CA PRO A 23 4.86 0.90 -6.22
C PRO A 23 5.82 2.06 -6.47
N ASP A 24 7.09 1.75 -6.70
CA ASP A 24 8.08 2.77 -7.04
C ASP A 24 7.86 3.23 -8.49
N PRO A 25 7.71 4.55 -8.75
CA PRO A 25 7.47 5.07 -10.09
C PRO A 25 8.61 4.77 -11.07
N GLN A 26 9.83 4.53 -10.60
CA GLN A 26 11.01 4.28 -11.44
C GLN A 26 11.22 2.81 -11.79
N THR A 27 10.63 1.88 -11.04
CA THR A 27 10.87 0.44 -11.21
C THR A 27 9.61 -0.37 -11.50
N SER A 28 8.43 0.24 -11.38
CA SER A 28 7.15 -0.40 -11.69
C SER A 28 6.57 0.08 -13.02
N SER A 29 5.42 -0.48 -13.42
CA SER A 29 4.72 -0.08 -14.64
C SER A 29 4.21 1.36 -14.64
N LEU A 30 4.29 2.05 -13.49
CA LEU A 30 4.00 3.48 -13.40
C LEU A 30 4.90 4.33 -14.29
N GLN A 31 6.11 3.86 -14.63
CA GLN A 31 6.99 4.56 -15.58
C GLN A 31 6.38 4.67 -16.99
N TRP A 32 5.37 3.84 -17.30
CA TRP A 32 4.59 3.89 -18.55
C TRP A 32 3.17 4.45 -18.33
N GLY A 33 2.87 4.95 -17.13
CA GLY A 33 1.54 5.47 -16.78
C GLY A 33 0.52 4.40 -16.48
N GLU A 34 0.95 3.15 -16.22
CA GLU A 34 0.05 2.04 -15.95
C GLU A 34 0.14 1.60 -14.48
N PRO A 35 -0.96 1.67 -13.69
CA PRO A 35 -0.99 1.11 -12.35
C PRO A 35 -0.65 -0.39 -12.36
N PRO A 36 0.38 -0.85 -11.63
CA PRO A 36 0.71 -2.27 -11.58
C PRO A 36 -0.36 -3.02 -10.79
N ALA A 37 -0.76 -4.22 -11.23
CA ALA A 37 -1.65 -5.05 -10.42
C ALA A 37 -1.05 -5.29 -9.01
N PRO A 38 -1.87 -5.29 -7.94
CA PRO A 38 -3.33 -5.16 -7.89
C PRO A 38 -3.84 -3.72 -7.74
N TRP A 39 -2.98 -2.72 -7.96
CA TRP A 39 -3.36 -1.32 -7.91
C TRP A 39 -4.22 -0.96 -9.13
N VAL A 40 -5.19 -0.10 -8.89
CA VAL A 40 -6.05 0.47 -9.91
C VAL A 40 -5.91 1.99 -9.88
N GLU A 41 -6.37 2.64 -10.93
CA GLU A 41 -6.48 4.09 -10.92
C GLU A 41 -7.46 4.55 -9.82
N ASN A 42 -7.10 5.60 -9.09
CA ASN A 42 -8.00 6.19 -8.11
C ASN A 42 -9.02 7.09 -8.82
N PRO A 43 -10.33 6.79 -8.78
CA PRO A 43 -11.35 7.60 -9.46
C PRO A 43 -11.47 9.03 -8.91
N PHE A 44 -10.89 9.31 -7.74
CA PHE A 44 -10.85 10.63 -7.12
C PHE A 44 -9.51 11.35 -7.34
N SER A 45 -8.61 10.78 -8.14
CA SER A 45 -7.35 11.42 -8.50
C SER A 45 -7.61 12.63 -9.40
N PRO A 46 -6.95 13.78 -9.16
CA PRO A 46 -7.14 14.97 -10.00
C PRO A 46 -6.53 14.82 -11.40
N ASN A 47 -5.56 13.92 -11.56
CA ASN A 47 -4.94 13.57 -12.85
C ASN A 47 -4.85 12.05 -13.01
N HIS A 48 -4.74 11.59 -14.25
CA HIS A 48 -4.44 10.20 -14.56
C HIS A 48 -2.96 9.87 -14.28
N PRO A 49 -2.62 8.60 -13.98
CA PRO A 49 -1.24 8.14 -13.98
C PRO A 49 -0.58 8.40 -15.34
N GLN A 50 0.65 8.91 -15.31
CA GLN A 50 1.42 9.26 -16.51
C GLN A 50 2.83 8.74 -16.37
N GLY A 51 3.34 8.13 -17.43
CA GLY A 51 4.72 7.66 -17.50
C GLY A 51 5.67 8.83 -17.69
N GLU A 52 6.20 9.37 -16.59
CA GLU A 52 7.17 10.47 -16.62
C GLU A 52 8.36 10.14 -15.71
N GLU A 53 9.57 10.34 -16.21
CA GLU A 53 10.84 10.00 -15.54
C GLU A 53 11.03 10.70 -14.18
N ASN A 54 10.50 11.92 -14.04
CA ASN A 54 10.62 12.73 -12.82
C ASN A 54 9.46 12.52 -11.82
N THR A 55 8.66 11.48 -12.02
CA THR A 55 7.57 11.14 -11.10
C THR A 55 8.14 10.73 -9.74
N ARG A 56 7.69 11.39 -8.67
CA ARG A 56 8.12 11.09 -7.30
C ARG A 56 6.95 10.72 -6.42
N PHE A 57 7.21 9.84 -5.45
CA PHE A 57 6.28 9.57 -4.35
C PHE A 57 6.08 10.81 -3.48
N VAL A 58 4.83 11.03 -3.04
CA VAL A 58 4.46 12.13 -2.15
C VAL A 58 3.98 11.60 -0.81
N ARG A 59 3.03 10.65 -0.84
CA ARG A 59 2.42 10.09 0.37
C ARG A 59 1.67 8.80 0.09
N SER A 60 1.46 8.04 1.15
CA SER A 60 0.52 6.92 1.22
C SER A 60 -0.58 7.23 2.22
N ASN A 61 -1.79 6.80 1.91
CA ASN A 61 -2.98 6.96 2.74
C ASN A 61 -3.61 5.60 2.98
N ILE A 62 -3.77 5.21 4.24
CA ILE A 62 -4.66 4.11 4.64
C ILE A 62 -6.04 4.70 4.86
N LEU A 63 -7.00 4.28 4.05
CA LEU A 63 -8.37 4.79 4.10
C LEU A 63 -9.19 3.94 5.05
N VAL A 64 -9.88 4.58 5.99
CA VAL A 64 -10.59 3.88 7.06
C VAL A 64 -12.08 4.19 6.99
N ALA A 65 -12.90 3.14 7.04
CA ALA A 65 -14.35 3.25 7.20
C ALA A 65 -14.77 2.48 8.46
N GLY A 66 -15.16 3.21 9.51
CA GLY A 66 -15.41 2.63 10.82
C GLY A 66 -14.11 2.16 11.50
N VAL A 67 -14.02 0.87 11.81
CA VAL A 67 -12.85 0.26 12.47
C VAL A 67 -11.92 -0.51 11.51
N ILE A 68 -12.18 -0.47 10.20
CA ILE A 68 -11.51 -1.31 9.20
C ILE A 68 -10.81 -0.43 8.15
N GLY A 69 -9.54 -0.74 7.85
CA GLY A 69 -8.84 -0.18 6.70
C GLY A 69 -9.38 -0.78 5.40
N ARG A 70 -9.89 0.06 4.50
CA ARG A 70 -10.58 -0.33 3.25
C ARG A 70 -9.74 -0.22 1.99
N GLY A 71 -8.52 0.30 2.12
CA GLY A 71 -7.58 0.35 1.02
C GLY A 71 -6.41 1.25 1.32
N VAL A 72 -5.47 1.25 0.38
CA VAL A 72 -4.31 2.13 0.38
C VAL A 72 -4.35 2.99 -0.88
N SER A 73 -4.15 4.29 -0.74
CA SER A 73 -3.97 5.22 -1.85
C SER A 73 -2.53 5.74 -1.83
N CYS A 74 -1.83 5.63 -2.95
CA CYS A 74 -0.48 6.17 -3.12
C CYS A 74 -0.55 7.39 -4.04
N THR A 75 -0.06 8.53 -3.56
CA THR A 75 -0.01 9.78 -4.32
C THR A 75 1.41 10.02 -4.84
N TYR A 76 1.50 10.38 -6.11
CA TYR A 76 2.73 10.75 -6.79
C TYR A 76 2.60 12.17 -7.35
N GLN A 77 3.74 12.79 -7.67
CA GLN A 77 3.80 14.09 -8.31
C GLN A 77 4.77 14.07 -9.48
N ASN A 78 4.36 14.66 -10.59
CA ASN A 78 5.14 14.85 -11.80
C ASN A 78 4.94 16.28 -12.34
N SER A 79 5.32 16.56 -13.59
CA SER A 79 5.20 17.89 -14.21
C SER A 79 3.76 18.36 -14.40
N VAL A 80 2.80 17.45 -14.58
CA VAL A 80 1.38 17.76 -14.81
C VAL A 80 0.64 18.00 -13.49
N GLY A 81 1.14 17.43 -12.40
CA GLY A 81 0.59 17.66 -11.06
C GLY A 81 0.68 16.42 -10.20
N GLN A 82 -0.29 16.25 -9.30
CA GLN A 82 -0.41 15.03 -8.52
C GLN A 82 -1.39 14.05 -9.16
N TYR A 83 -1.09 12.76 -9.07
CA TYR A 83 -2.05 11.69 -9.33
C TYR A 83 -1.99 10.67 -8.20
N SER A 84 -3.00 9.83 -8.07
CA SER A 84 -3.00 8.72 -7.14
C SER A 84 -3.52 7.43 -7.75
N ILE A 85 -2.98 6.33 -7.24
CA ILE A 85 -3.47 4.98 -7.49
C ILE A 85 -4.00 4.40 -6.18
N TRP A 86 -4.91 3.44 -6.29
CA TRP A 86 -5.64 2.87 -5.18
C TRP A 86 -5.54 1.35 -5.21
N TRP A 87 -5.35 0.71 -4.05
CA TRP A 87 -5.52 -0.74 -3.89
C TRP A 87 -6.68 -1.01 -2.92
N PRO A 88 -7.84 -1.55 -3.41
CA PRO A 88 -9.00 -1.81 -2.56
C PRO A 88 -8.81 -3.12 -1.80
N VAL A 89 -8.13 -3.06 -0.66
CA VAL A 89 -7.80 -4.23 0.16
C VAL A 89 -8.01 -3.93 1.64
N ARG A 90 -8.32 -4.98 2.42
CA ARG A 90 -8.35 -4.86 3.87
C ARG A 90 -6.92 -4.69 4.38
N VAL A 91 -6.65 -3.56 5.02
CA VAL A 91 -5.34 -3.24 5.61
C VAL A 91 -5.43 -3.12 7.12
N LYS A 92 -4.37 -3.57 7.79
CA LYS A 92 -4.23 -3.40 9.24
C LYS A 92 -4.15 -1.90 9.55
N ILE A 93 -4.86 -1.49 10.60
CA ILE A 93 -4.78 -0.14 11.12
C ILE A 93 -3.40 0.03 11.79
N PRO A 94 -2.65 1.10 11.48
CA PRO A 94 -1.37 1.37 12.15
C PRO A 94 -1.52 1.44 13.67
N SER A 95 -0.52 0.92 14.37
CA SER A 95 -0.44 1.05 15.83
C SER A 95 -0.33 2.51 16.23
N GLN A 96 -0.82 2.87 17.42
CA GLN A 96 -0.58 4.21 17.98
C GLN A 96 0.91 4.48 18.26
N MET A 97 1.73 3.44 18.32
CA MET A 97 3.19 3.55 18.48
C MET A 97 3.95 3.66 17.16
N ASP A 98 3.26 3.52 16.02
CA ASP A 98 3.88 3.68 14.71
C ASP A 98 4.02 5.17 14.39
N ASN A 99 5.25 5.68 14.41
CA ASN A 99 5.53 7.10 14.25
C ASN A 99 5.53 7.55 12.78
N HIS A 100 5.46 6.62 11.82
CA HIS A 100 5.41 6.95 10.39
C HIS A 100 4.00 7.33 9.93
N TRP A 101 2.98 6.84 10.62
CA TRP A 101 1.58 7.01 10.25
C TRP A 101 0.86 8.02 11.12
N ILE A 102 0.51 9.17 10.54
CA ILE A 102 -0.23 10.24 11.20
C ILE A 102 -1.72 9.97 11.05
N ARG A 103 -2.45 9.93 12.17
CA ARG A 103 -3.91 9.79 12.18
C ARG A 103 -4.59 11.06 11.66
N THR A 104 -5.59 10.89 10.80
CA THR A 104 -6.42 11.96 10.20
C THR A 104 -7.90 11.61 10.34
N ALA A 105 -8.79 12.51 9.94
CA ALA A 105 -10.23 12.25 9.92
C ALA A 105 -10.62 11.11 8.95
N ALA A 106 -9.88 10.94 7.86
CA ALA A 106 -10.17 9.95 6.80
C ALA A 106 -9.43 8.61 6.97
N GLY A 107 -8.58 8.49 7.99
CA GLY A 107 -7.72 7.33 8.21
C GLY A 107 -6.32 7.74 8.62
N TYR A 108 -5.29 7.24 7.92
CA TYR A 108 -3.89 7.49 8.27
C TYR A 108 -3.10 7.96 7.04
N VAL A 109 -2.10 8.80 7.25
CA VAL A 109 -1.21 9.30 6.20
C VAL A 109 0.25 9.10 6.60
N CYS A 110 1.07 8.66 5.65
CA CYS A 110 2.52 8.65 5.74
C CYS A 110 3.09 9.41 4.54
N SER A 111 3.93 10.41 4.79
CA SER A 111 4.53 11.28 3.76
C SER A 111 6.06 11.28 3.82
N GLU A 112 6.65 10.23 4.39
CA GLU A 112 8.09 10.02 4.40
C GLU A 112 8.55 9.40 3.07
N SER A 113 9.52 8.49 3.10
CA SER A 113 9.98 7.74 1.93
C SER A 113 9.05 6.58 1.58
N LEU A 114 9.14 6.09 0.33
CA LEU A 114 8.46 4.85 -0.10
C LEU A 114 8.75 3.68 0.86
N SER A 115 10.01 3.52 1.26
CA SER A 115 10.46 2.47 2.17
C SER A 115 10.03 2.66 3.63
N SER A 116 9.71 3.88 4.04
CA SER A 116 9.19 4.17 5.38
C SER A 116 7.69 3.90 5.48
N CYS A 117 6.94 4.19 4.41
CA CYS A 117 5.48 4.07 4.38
C CYS A 117 4.99 2.63 4.16
N VAL A 118 5.42 1.74 5.07
CA VAL A 118 5.07 0.32 5.07
C VAL A 118 3.66 0.11 5.60
N PHE A 119 2.90 -0.75 4.95
CA PHE A 119 1.59 -1.20 5.41
C PHE A 119 1.46 -2.72 5.31
N TYR A 120 0.43 -3.26 5.96
CA TYR A 120 0.18 -4.70 6.03
C TYR A 120 -1.25 -5.00 5.61
N VAL A 121 -1.41 -5.90 4.65
CA VAL A 121 -2.71 -6.46 4.28
C VAL A 121 -3.20 -7.37 5.41
N ALA A 122 -4.47 -7.22 5.80
CA ALA A 122 -5.05 -7.93 6.94
C ALA A 122 -5.44 -9.38 6.58
N GLU A 123 -5.93 -9.60 5.36
CA GLU A 123 -6.27 -10.91 4.78
C GLU A 123 -5.92 -10.82 3.28
N GLU A 124 -4.98 -11.65 2.80
CA GLU A 124 -4.75 -11.89 1.36
C GLU A 124 -5.74 -12.96 0.85
#